data_AF-A0A6B9G107-F1
#
_entry.id   AF-A0A6B9G107-F1
#
_cell.length_a   1.000
_cell.length_b   1.000
_cell.length_c   1.000
_cell.angle_alpha   90.00
_cell.angle_beta   90.00
_cell.angle_gamma   90.00
#
_symmetry.space_group_name_H-M   'P 1'
#
loop_
_entity.id
_entity.type
_entity.pdbx_description
1 polymer ?
#
loop_
_entity_poly.entity_id
_entity_poly.type
_entity_poly.pdbx_seq_one_letter_code
_entity_poly.pdbx_strand_id
1 'polypeptide(L)'
;MKIQLNRSLPLRYDTINKKIVAGQTFHDLIEIDDSPAFLCDLLDDLNIGEELETVLEKYKGVAEEASYDINEIIERLFEEKIITNVWQPDRYDRHRLFFEMSNINHENAMLALSNAIVGIMGAGGIGSNIAMLLAAAGVGNLMISDGDLIEESNLTRSTIFNEEQIGLLKVDALKKNISERNSLSHIETLPLLLSEENINDFNSFFSRCDIIVLSADPGNVFELISMFHECNNIPVINAGYLGRLGLVGPMMNATSKPGFKDLYIRDCEENRNGKVCLNRRYQAPSYGPLNYLVASICSHEVIRYLSTGSNCVCSKRLLINPDNYDVLFYDYEKAIDNDKL
;
A
#
# COMPACT_ATOMS: atom_id res chain seq x y z
N MET A 1 20.27 25.98 -2.34
CA MET A 1 19.47 24.73 -2.36
C MET A 1 20.46 23.60 -2.41
N LYS A 2 20.34 22.63 -1.51
CA LYS A 2 21.28 21.51 -1.48
C LYS A 2 20.85 20.37 -2.40
N ILE A 3 21.81 19.87 -3.16
CA ILE A 3 21.64 18.77 -4.11
C ILE A 3 22.58 17.62 -3.74
N GLN A 4 22.22 16.41 -4.11
CA GLN A 4 23.01 15.20 -3.90
C GLN A 4 22.68 14.18 -5.00
N LEU A 5 23.51 13.14 -5.11
CA LEU A 5 23.15 11.94 -5.86
C LEU A 5 21.87 11.33 -5.31
N ASN A 6 21.02 10.86 -6.21
CA ASN A 6 19.80 10.18 -5.86
C ASN A 6 20.12 8.82 -5.21
N ARG A 7 19.91 8.75 -3.90
CA ARG A 7 20.18 7.56 -3.07
C ARG A 7 19.35 6.33 -3.46
N SER A 8 18.29 6.49 -4.24
CA SER A 8 17.46 5.40 -4.72
C SER A 8 17.99 4.75 -6.00
N LEU A 9 18.88 5.45 -6.72
CA LEU A 9 19.39 5.04 -8.02
C LEU A 9 20.87 4.61 -7.89
N PRO A 10 21.19 3.33 -8.13
CA PRO A 10 22.58 2.88 -8.11
C PRO A 10 23.31 3.45 -9.33
N LEU A 11 24.48 4.06 -9.10
CA LEU A 11 25.29 4.68 -10.14
C LEU A 11 26.67 3.99 -10.17
N ARG A 12 27.16 3.66 -11.37
CA ARG A 12 28.46 3.02 -11.56
C ARG A 12 29.15 3.53 -12.83
N TYR A 13 30.47 3.61 -12.81
CA TYR A 13 31.27 3.84 -14.02
C TYR A 13 31.70 2.49 -14.60
N ASP A 14 31.31 2.22 -15.84
CA ASP A 14 31.78 1.08 -16.61
C ASP A 14 33.14 1.41 -17.23
N THR A 15 34.20 0.87 -16.65
CA THR A 15 35.58 1.13 -17.09
C THR A 15 35.93 0.49 -18.43
N ILE A 16 35.20 -0.55 -18.85
CA ILE A 16 35.45 -1.27 -20.11
C ILE A 16 34.86 -0.47 -21.26
N ASN A 17 33.61 -0.05 -21.12
CA ASN A 17 32.89 0.69 -22.15
C ASN A 17 33.01 2.22 -21.98
N LYS A 18 33.67 2.69 -20.92
CA LYS A 18 33.92 4.10 -20.58
C LYS A 18 32.65 4.95 -20.50
N LYS A 19 31.61 4.44 -19.85
CA LYS A 19 30.31 5.11 -19.70
C LYS A 19 29.81 5.08 -18.26
N ILE A 20 28.95 6.04 -17.91
CA ILE A 20 28.25 6.04 -16.63
C ILE A 20 26.93 5.29 -16.79
N VAL A 21 26.64 4.40 -15.85
CA VAL A 21 25.42 3.60 -15.83
C VAL A 21 24.66 3.86 -14.53
N ALA A 22 23.46 4.41 -14.65
CA ALA A 22 22.50 4.58 -13.58
C ALA A 22 21.43 3.49 -13.68
N GLY A 23 21.02 2.90 -12.55
CA GLY A 23 19.96 1.91 -12.50
C GLY A 23 20.41 0.45 -12.32
N GLN A 24 19.44 -0.37 -11.91
CA GLN A 24 19.63 -1.78 -11.54
C GLN A 24 18.87 -2.75 -12.45
N THR A 25 17.74 -2.32 -13.00
CA THR A 25 16.88 -3.14 -13.87
C THR A 25 16.96 -2.63 -15.31
N PHE A 26 16.57 -3.45 -16.29
CA PHE A 26 16.48 -3.03 -17.69
C PHE A 26 15.47 -1.89 -17.92
N HIS A 27 14.48 -1.73 -17.03
CA HIS A 27 13.45 -0.71 -17.16
C HIS A 27 13.89 0.67 -16.68
N ASP A 28 14.88 0.72 -15.78
CA ASP A 28 15.35 1.96 -15.14
C ASP A 28 16.82 2.26 -15.50
N LEU A 29 17.32 1.69 -16.60
CA LEU A 29 18.72 1.81 -17.02
C LEU A 29 18.93 3.11 -17.79
N ILE A 30 19.82 3.95 -17.28
CA ILE A 30 20.28 5.18 -17.93
C ILE A 30 21.76 5.00 -18.23
N GLU A 31 22.14 5.16 -19.49
CA GLU A 31 23.53 5.09 -19.93
C GLU A 31 23.95 6.46 -20.46
N ILE A 32 25.01 7.02 -19.88
CA ILE A 32 25.62 8.25 -20.35
C ILE A 32 26.91 7.88 -21.06
N ASP A 33 26.81 7.75 -22.37
CA ASP A 33 27.94 7.57 -23.27
C ASP A 33 28.74 8.87 -23.43
N ASP A 34 30.02 8.75 -23.80
CA ASP A 34 30.93 9.88 -24.08
C ASP A 34 30.94 10.96 -22.97
N SER A 35 30.75 10.53 -21.71
CA SER A 35 30.69 11.44 -20.56
C SER A 35 31.98 12.26 -20.43
N PRO A 36 31.90 13.60 -20.29
CA PRO A 36 33.10 14.42 -20.09
C PRO A 36 33.80 14.02 -18.80
N ALA A 37 35.14 14.08 -18.78
CA ALA A 37 35.94 13.57 -17.67
C ALA A 37 35.56 14.17 -16.31
N PHE A 38 35.21 15.46 -16.28
CA PHE A 38 34.81 16.15 -15.05
C PHE A 38 33.46 15.66 -14.49
N LEU A 39 32.62 14.98 -15.28
CA LEU A 39 31.32 14.51 -14.82
C LEU A 39 31.47 13.45 -13.72
N CYS A 40 32.48 12.59 -13.80
CA CYS A 40 32.76 11.62 -12.73
C CYS A 40 33.11 12.33 -11.42
N ASP A 41 33.94 13.37 -11.48
CA ASP A 41 34.33 14.15 -10.29
C ASP A 41 33.13 14.92 -9.73
N LEU A 42 32.29 15.49 -10.59
CA LEU A 42 31.05 16.16 -10.19
C LEU A 42 30.11 15.21 -9.46
N LEU A 43 29.92 14.00 -10.00
CA LEU A 43 29.06 13.01 -9.37
C LEU A 43 29.66 12.50 -8.05
N ASP A 44 30.98 12.37 -7.96
CA ASP A 44 31.66 11.97 -6.72
C ASP A 44 31.47 13.00 -5.59
N ASP A 45 31.60 14.30 -5.90
CA ASP A 45 31.31 15.40 -4.97
C ASP A 45 29.88 15.35 -4.44
N LEU A 46 28.92 14.95 -5.28
CA LEU A 46 27.51 14.87 -4.94
C LEU A 46 27.12 13.63 -4.11
N ASN A 47 28.08 12.77 -3.72
CA ASN A 47 27.83 11.74 -2.69
C ASN A 47 27.43 12.34 -1.34
N ILE A 48 27.77 13.61 -1.11
CA ILE A 48 27.29 14.40 0.02
C ILE A 48 26.43 15.58 -0.49
N GLY A 49 25.59 16.10 0.39
CA GLY A 49 24.71 17.22 0.06
C GLY A 49 25.48 18.53 -0.08
N GLU A 50 25.56 19.06 -1.31
CA GLU A 50 26.29 20.28 -1.66
C GLU A 50 25.34 21.40 -2.10
N GLU A 51 25.72 22.67 -1.88
CA GLU A 51 24.93 23.80 -2.39
C GLU A 51 25.05 23.91 -3.91
N LEU A 52 23.92 24.00 -4.61
CA LEU A 52 23.87 24.08 -6.07
C LEU A 52 24.78 25.19 -6.63
N GLU A 53 24.76 26.38 -6.02
CA GLU A 53 25.59 27.52 -6.45
C GLU A 53 27.08 27.19 -6.37
N THR A 54 27.52 26.51 -5.31
CA THR A 54 28.91 26.07 -5.12
C THR A 54 29.33 25.05 -6.18
N VAL A 55 28.45 24.11 -6.53
CA VAL A 55 28.70 23.13 -7.60
C VAL A 55 28.84 23.83 -8.95
N LEU A 56 27.91 24.74 -9.28
CA LEU A 56 27.97 25.51 -10.53
C LEU A 56 29.25 26.33 -10.63
N GLU A 57 29.64 27.04 -9.57
CA GLU A 57 30.88 27.83 -9.53
C GLU A 57 32.14 26.95 -9.69
N LYS A 58 32.19 25.79 -9.01
CA LYS A 58 33.33 24.87 -9.06
C LYS A 58 33.55 24.29 -10.45
N TYR A 59 32.48 23.91 -11.15
CA TYR A 59 32.57 23.16 -12.40
C TYR A 59 32.42 24.01 -13.67
N LYS A 60 32.03 25.30 -13.57
CA LYS A 60 31.85 26.18 -14.74
C LYS A 60 33.06 26.23 -15.67
N GLY A 61 34.26 26.48 -15.12
CA GLY A 61 35.47 26.62 -15.94
C GLY A 61 35.84 25.32 -16.67
N VAL A 62 35.83 24.18 -15.96
CA VAL A 62 36.17 22.88 -16.56
C VAL A 62 35.11 22.38 -17.55
N ALA A 63 33.84 22.73 -17.35
CA ALA A 63 32.77 22.45 -18.30
C ALA A 63 32.94 23.26 -19.59
N GLU A 64 33.20 24.58 -19.48
CA GLU A 64 33.44 25.46 -20.63
C GLU A 64 34.66 25.02 -21.45
N GLU A 65 35.77 24.63 -20.78
CA GLU A 65 36.95 24.06 -21.44
C GLU A 65 36.65 22.77 -22.21
N ALA A 66 35.72 21.96 -21.71
CA ALA A 66 35.23 20.75 -22.37
C ALA A 66 34.12 21.01 -23.39
N SER A 67 33.74 22.26 -23.66
CA SER A 67 32.64 22.67 -24.54
C SER A 67 31.24 22.24 -24.08
N TYR A 68 31.00 22.25 -22.77
CA TYR A 68 29.69 21.99 -22.14
C TYR A 68 29.20 23.19 -21.34
N ASP A 69 27.88 23.34 -21.20
CA ASP A 69 27.27 24.23 -20.20
C ASP A 69 26.94 23.41 -18.94
N ILE A 70 27.50 23.83 -17.80
CA ILE A 70 27.27 23.17 -16.51
C ILE A 70 25.80 23.23 -16.08
N ASN A 71 25.07 24.29 -16.44
CA ASN A 71 23.66 24.42 -16.09
C ASN A 71 22.83 23.38 -16.83
N GLU A 72 23.08 23.19 -18.13
CA GLU A 72 22.41 22.17 -18.95
C GLU A 72 22.71 20.76 -18.42
N ILE A 73 23.95 20.50 -17.98
CA ILE A 73 24.31 19.20 -17.38
C ILE A 73 23.52 18.97 -16.08
N ILE A 74 23.49 19.95 -15.18
CA ILE A 74 22.76 19.83 -13.91
C ILE A 74 21.26 19.64 -14.16
N GLU A 75 20.67 20.39 -15.09
CA GLU A 75 19.27 20.24 -15.49
C GLU A 75 18.97 18.82 -15.97
N ARG A 76 19.80 18.28 -16.89
CA ARG A 76 19.65 16.90 -17.36
C ARG A 76 19.81 15.87 -16.26
N LEU A 77 20.74 16.05 -15.32
CA LEU A 77 20.91 15.13 -14.19
C LEU A 77 19.68 15.11 -13.27
N PHE A 78 18.97 16.24 -13.14
CA PHE A 78 17.69 16.29 -12.43
C PHE A 78 16.56 15.61 -13.21
N GLU A 79 16.46 15.87 -14.52
CA GLU A 79 15.46 15.24 -15.40
C GLU A 79 15.57 13.71 -15.40
N GLU A 80 16.80 13.21 -15.47
CA GLU A 80 17.16 11.79 -15.41
C GLU A 80 17.16 11.22 -13.98
N LYS A 81 16.84 12.07 -12.98
CA LYS A 81 16.80 11.72 -11.55
C LYS A 81 18.09 11.09 -11.00
N ILE A 82 19.22 11.39 -11.62
CA ILE A 82 20.55 10.99 -11.13
C ILE A 82 20.92 11.81 -9.90
N ILE A 83 20.50 13.08 -9.86
CA ILE A 83 20.61 13.95 -8.69
C ILE A 83 19.21 14.36 -8.21
N THR A 84 19.14 14.79 -6.95
CA THR A 84 17.91 15.20 -6.29
C THR A 84 18.22 16.20 -5.18
N ASN A 85 17.18 16.82 -4.63
CA ASN A 85 17.31 17.69 -3.46
C ASN A 85 17.65 16.87 -2.22
N VAL A 86 18.39 17.48 -1.30
CA VAL A 86 18.70 16.82 -0.02
C VAL A 86 17.48 16.84 0.89
N TRP A 87 17.07 15.66 1.39
CA TRP A 87 16.15 15.54 2.51
C TRP A 87 16.85 14.96 3.74
N GLN A 88 16.31 15.26 4.92
CA GLN A 88 16.81 14.69 6.17
C GLN A 88 16.29 13.26 6.34
N PRO A 89 17.17 12.25 6.52
CA PRO A 89 16.74 10.88 6.75
C PRO A 89 15.94 10.75 8.05
N ASP A 90 14.85 10.00 7.98
CA ASP A 90 14.03 9.61 9.13
C ASP A 90 13.75 8.10 9.10
N ARG A 91 12.89 7.62 10.00
CA ARG A 91 12.55 6.19 10.07
C ARG A 91 11.87 5.65 8.80
N TYR A 92 11.35 6.52 7.94
CA TYR A 92 10.66 6.17 6.69
C TYR A 92 11.53 6.38 5.45
N ASP A 93 12.82 6.69 5.63
CA ASP A 93 13.74 6.99 4.53
C ASP A 93 13.77 5.89 3.46
N ARG A 94 13.68 4.62 3.84
CA ARG A 94 13.59 3.50 2.87
C ARG A 94 12.32 3.55 2.02
N HIS A 95 11.19 4.00 2.56
CA HIS A 95 9.96 4.19 1.78
C HIS A 95 10.09 5.38 0.84
N ARG A 96 10.77 6.45 1.26
CA ARG A 96 11.07 7.60 0.38
C ARG A 96 11.85 7.16 -0.85
N LEU A 97 12.90 6.34 -0.67
CA LEU A 97 13.66 5.77 -1.78
C LEU A 97 12.79 4.93 -2.72
N PHE A 98 11.86 4.13 -2.18
CA PHE A 98 10.93 3.34 -2.98
C PHE A 98 9.97 4.22 -3.80
N PHE A 99 9.46 5.30 -3.21
CA PHE A 99 8.60 6.25 -3.91
C PHE A 99 9.34 6.96 -5.05
N GLU A 100 10.58 7.38 -4.81
CA GLU A 100 11.43 7.95 -5.86
C GLU A 100 11.58 7.02 -7.07
N MET A 101 11.92 5.75 -6.83
CA MET A 101 12.01 4.74 -7.89
C MET A 101 10.66 4.49 -8.59
N SER A 102 9.55 4.64 -7.86
CA SER A 102 8.20 4.46 -8.40
C SER A 102 7.65 5.72 -9.10
N ASN A 103 8.48 6.75 -9.32
CA ASN A 103 8.07 8.05 -9.85
C ASN A 103 6.96 8.73 -9.02
N ILE A 104 6.91 8.45 -7.72
CA ILE A 104 6.01 9.09 -6.76
C ILE A 104 6.80 10.13 -5.99
N ASN A 105 6.30 11.38 -5.95
CA ASN A 105 6.93 12.41 -5.11
C ASN A 105 6.87 11.97 -3.63
N HIS A 106 8.02 11.64 -3.07
CA HIS A 106 8.11 11.04 -1.75
C HIS A 106 7.65 11.98 -0.62
N GLU A 107 7.86 13.30 -0.74
CA GLU A 107 7.43 14.27 0.26
C GLU A 107 5.90 14.35 0.34
N ASN A 108 5.25 14.48 -0.82
CA ASN A 108 3.80 14.50 -0.94
C ASN A 108 3.20 13.17 -0.47
N ALA A 109 3.80 12.04 -0.85
CA ALA A 109 3.33 10.72 -0.41
C ALA A 109 3.42 10.58 1.12
N MET A 110 4.55 10.93 1.73
CA MET A 110 4.70 10.84 3.18
C MET A 110 3.76 11.79 3.93
N LEU A 111 3.53 13.00 3.41
CA LEU A 111 2.58 13.95 3.97
C LEU A 111 1.14 13.43 3.88
N ALA A 112 0.75 12.86 2.73
CA ALA A 112 -0.55 12.25 2.53
C ALA A 112 -0.77 11.09 3.50
N LEU A 113 0.21 10.18 3.64
CA LEU A 113 0.13 9.07 4.60
C LEU A 113 0.02 9.57 6.04
N SER A 114 0.82 10.55 6.45
CA SER A 114 0.78 11.06 7.82
C SER A 114 -0.54 11.76 8.18
N ASN A 115 -1.25 12.30 7.20
CA ASN A 115 -2.55 12.95 7.42
C ASN A 115 -3.73 11.99 7.28
N ALA A 116 -3.52 10.82 6.68
CA ALA A 116 -4.60 9.89 6.36
C ALA A 116 -5.22 9.23 7.61
N ILE A 117 -6.51 8.94 7.49
CA ILE A 117 -7.32 8.14 8.41
C ILE A 117 -7.79 6.89 7.66
N VAL A 118 -7.22 5.73 8.01
CA VAL A 118 -7.60 4.45 7.40
C VAL A 118 -8.46 3.65 8.36
N GLY A 119 -9.66 3.29 7.90
CA GLY A 119 -10.55 2.37 8.60
C GLY A 119 -10.20 0.92 8.29
N ILE A 120 -10.26 0.03 9.28
CA ILE A 120 -10.06 -1.41 9.12
C ILE A 120 -11.21 -2.13 9.82
N MET A 121 -12.03 -2.82 9.03
CA MET A 121 -13.12 -3.66 9.51
C MET A 121 -12.66 -5.11 9.55
N GLY A 122 -12.48 -5.63 10.76
CA GLY A 122 -11.89 -6.93 11.06
C GLY A 122 -10.40 -6.84 11.40
N ALA A 123 -10.02 -7.33 12.58
CA ALA A 123 -8.65 -7.45 13.09
C ALA A 123 -8.19 -8.92 13.15
N GLY A 124 -8.69 -9.75 12.24
CA GLY A 124 -8.21 -11.12 12.00
C GLY A 124 -6.79 -11.16 11.40
N GLY A 125 -6.38 -12.30 10.85
CA GLY A 125 -5.03 -12.49 10.31
C GLY A 125 -4.66 -11.56 9.14
N ILE A 126 -5.62 -11.15 8.31
CA ILE A 126 -5.37 -10.16 7.25
C ILE A 126 -5.37 -8.76 7.85
N GLY A 127 -6.49 -8.34 8.45
CA GLY A 127 -6.68 -6.95 8.89
C GLY A 127 -5.66 -6.48 9.92
N SER A 128 -5.25 -7.36 10.84
CA SER A 128 -4.20 -7.02 11.80
C SER A 128 -2.83 -6.81 11.15
N ASN A 129 -2.47 -7.60 10.13
CA ASN A 129 -1.25 -7.41 9.35
C ASN A 129 -1.32 -6.16 8.47
N ILE A 130 -2.49 -5.84 7.90
CA ILE A 130 -2.70 -4.59 7.16
C ILE A 130 -2.48 -3.39 8.08
N ALA A 131 -3.08 -3.39 9.27
CA ALA A 131 -2.91 -2.31 10.25
C ALA A 131 -1.44 -2.09 10.60
N MET A 132 -0.71 -3.19 10.83
CA MET A 132 0.72 -3.16 11.11
C MET A 132 1.55 -2.57 9.97
N LEU A 133 1.29 -2.99 8.73
CA LEU A 133 2.00 -2.50 7.55
C LEU A 133 1.70 -1.03 7.28
N LEU A 134 0.44 -0.61 7.41
CA LEU A 134 0.04 0.79 7.23
C LEU A 134 0.65 1.69 8.30
N ALA A 135 0.64 1.28 9.57
CA ALA A 135 1.32 2.02 10.64
C ALA A 135 2.83 2.09 10.37
N ALA A 136 3.48 1.00 9.97
CA ALA A 136 4.90 0.99 9.62
C ALA A 136 5.22 1.87 8.40
N ALA A 137 4.28 2.02 7.46
CA ALA A 137 4.38 2.92 6.32
C ALA A 137 4.26 4.41 6.67
N GLY A 138 3.83 4.74 7.89
CA GLY A 138 3.65 6.11 8.34
C GLY A 138 2.22 6.63 8.18
N VAL A 139 1.22 5.75 8.03
CA VAL A 139 -0.19 6.16 8.11
C VAL A 139 -0.45 6.76 9.49
N GLY A 140 -0.96 7.99 9.49
CA GLY A 140 -1.11 8.80 10.71
C GLY A 140 -2.18 8.26 11.66
N ASN A 141 -3.31 7.79 11.14
CA ASN A 141 -4.43 7.37 11.96
C ASN A 141 -5.03 6.06 11.45
N LEU A 142 -5.22 5.10 12.36
CA LEU A 142 -5.91 3.85 12.09
C LEU A 142 -7.14 3.73 12.99
N MET A 143 -8.29 3.48 12.38
CA MET A 143 -9.53 3.19 13.07
C MET A 143 -9.86 1.72 12.86
N ILE A 144 -9.92 0.92 13.91
CA ILE A 144 -9.96 -0.54 13.79
C ILE A 144 -11.18 -1.09 14.53
N SER A 145 -11.97 -1.93 13.86
CA SER A 145 -13.09 -2.64 14.48
C SER A 145 -12.90 -4.15 14.45
N ASP A 146 -13.14 -4.79 15.59
CA ASP A 146 -13.24 -6.25 15.75
C ASP A 146 -13.79 -6.53 17.16
N GLY A 147 -14.74 -7.45 17.29
CA GLY A 147 -15.35 -7.79 18.58
C GLY A 147 -14.79 -9.07 19.23
N ASP A 148 -13.86 -9.76 18.57
CA ASP A 148 -13.35 -11.05 19.04
C ASP A 148 -12.24 -10.90 20.07
N LEU A 149 -12.11 -11.95 20.89
CA LEU A 149 -10.95 -12.19 21.73
C LEU A 149 -9.87 -12.93 20.95
N ILE A 150 -8.63 -12.80 21.40
CA ILE A 150 -7.50 -13.60 20.90
C ILE A 150 -7.62 -15.02 21.45
N GLU A 151 -7.61 -15.99 20.55
CA GLU A 151 -7.54 -17.41 20.86
C GLU A 151 -6.18 -18.00 20.48
N GLU A 152 -5.77 -19.09 21.14
CA GLU A 152 -4.55 -19.84 20.82
C GLU A 152 -4.46 -20.21 19.33
N SER A 153 -5.58 -20.63 18.72
CA SER A 153 -5.67 -20.96 17.29
C SER A 153 -5.25 -19.81 16.37
N ASN A 154 -5.38 -18.56 16.82
CA ASN A 154 -5.09 -17.36 16.03
C ASN A 154 -3.58 -17.16 15.87
N LEU A 155 -2.77 -17.62 16.82
CA LEU A 155 -1.32 -17.42 16.83
C LEU A 155 -0.61 -18.08 15.63
N THR A 156 -1.22 -19.09 15.02
CA THR A 156 -0.71 -19.79 13.84
C THR A 156 -0.76 -18.96 12.55
N ARG A 157 -1.62 -17.93 12.51
CA ARG A 157 -1.94 -17.16 11.29
C ARG A 157 -1.88 -15.65 11.47
N SER A 158 -1.75 -15.19 12.71
CA SER A 158 -1.64 -13.79 13.11
C SER A 158 -0.41 -13.64 14.00
N THR A 159 0.79 -13.51 13.41
CA THR A 159 2.04 -13.45 14.20
C THR A 159 2.21 -12.13 14.96
N ILE A 160 1.25 -11.21 14.84
CA ILE A 160 1.27 -9.96 15.59
C ILE A 160 0.88 -10.16 17.05
N PHE A 161 0.10 -11.20 17.36
CA PHE A 161 -0.30 -11.52 18.74
C PHE A 161 0.67 -12.54 19.35
N ASN A 162 0.78 -12.54 20.67
CA ASN A 162 1.58 -13.51 21.42
C ASN A 162 0.75 -14.25 22.48
N GLU A 163 1.35 -15.26 23.11
CA GLU A 163 0.69 -16.13 24.11
C GLU A 163 0.16 -15.35 25.33
N GLU A 164 0.84 -14.27 25.73
CA GLU A 164 0.42 -13.43 26.86
C GLU A 164 -0.83 -12.58 26.55
N GLN A 165 -1.20 -12.47 25.27
CA GLN A 165 -2.35 -11.70 24.80
C GLN A 165 -3.62 -12.56 24.62
N ILE A 166 -3.55 -13.87 24.85
CA ILE A 166 -4.72 -14.76 24.79
C ILE A 166 -5.80 -14.26 25.76
N GLY A 167 -7.04 -14.17 25.28
CA GLY A 167 -8.18 -13.67 26.05
C GLY A 167 -8.35 -12.16 26.07
N LEU A 168 -7.43 -11.38 25.49
CA LEU A 168 -7.62 -9.94 25.27
C LEU A 168 -8.44 -9.69 24.00
N LEU A 169 -9.13 -8.55 23.94
CA LEU A 169 -9.75 -8.06 22.70
C LEU A 169 -8.67 -7.87 21.63
N LYS A 170 -8.92 -8.38 20.42
CA LYS A 170 -7.98 -8.27 19.30
C LYS A 170 -7.60 -6.81 19.02
N VAL A 171 -8.59 -5.91 19.03
CA VAL A 171 -8.36 -4.48 18.77
C VAL A 171 -7.45 -3.82 19.81
N ASP A 172 -7.60 -4.16 21.08
CA ASP A 172 -6.81 -3.56 22.17
C ASP A 172 -5.36 -4.07 22.14
N ALA A 173 -5.20 -5.38 21.94
CA ALA A 173 -3.89 -5.99 21.76
C ALA A 173 -3.18 -5.43 20.51
N LEU A 174 -3.89 -5.31 19.39
CA LEU A 174 -3.34 -4.75 18.15
C LEU A 174 -2.93 -3.29 18.33
N LYS A 175 -3.77 -2.47 18.97
CA LYS A 175 -3.44 -1.09 19.33
C LYS A 175 -2.14 -1.01 20.13
N LYS A 176 -2.02 -1.81 21.19
CA LYS A 176 -0.77 -1.89 21.98
C LYS A 176 0.43 -2.25 21.10
N ASN A 177 0.31 -3.30 20.30
CA ASN A 177 1.41 -3.82 19.48
C ASN A 177 1.87 -2.83 18.40
N ILE A 178 0.94 -2.06 17.82
CA ILE A 178 1.24 -0.97 16.88
C ILE A 178 1.94 0.18 17.62
N SER A 179 1.38 0.66 18.74
CA SER A 179 1.94 1.79 19.48
C SER A 179 3.36 1.54 20.00
N GLU A 180 3.70 0.28 20.33
CA GLU A 180 5.07 -0.12 20.69
C GLU A 180 6.07 -0.04 19.53
N ARG A 181 5.60 -0.12 18.27
CA ARG A 181 6.45 -0.09 17.06
C ARG A 181 6.46 1.27 16.38
N ASN A 182 5.31 1.95 16.35
CA ASN A 182 5.19 3.28 15.79
C ASN A 182 4.28 4.18 16.65
N SER A 183 4.91 4.96 17.52
CA SER A 183 4.22 5.95 18.36
C SER A 183 3.70 7.17 17.60
N LEU A 184 4.05 7.32 16.30
CA LEU A 184 3.54 8.39 15.45
C LEU A 184 2.16 8.08 14.87
N SER A 185 1.74 6.81 14.86
CA SER A 185 0.41 6.40 14.39
C SER A 185 -0.59 6.40 15.54
N HIS A 186 -1.68 7.15 15.40
CA HIS A 186 -2.80 7.18 16.34
C HIS A 186 -3.78 6.05 16.05
N ILE A 187 -4.15 5.28 17.08
CA ILE A 187 -5.02 4.11 16.94
C ILE A 187 -6.29 4.27 17.76
N GLU A 188 -7.42 4.22 17.08
CA GLU A 188 -8.77 4.19 17.66
C GLU A 188 -9.41 2.83 17.42
N THR A 189 -10.14 2.33 18.41
CA THR A 189 -10.68 0.98 18.39
C THR A 189 -12.19 0.98 18.64
N LEU A 190 -12.91 0.14 17.90
CA LEU A 190 -14.33 -0.14 18.08
C LEU A 190 -14.51 -1.65 18.31
N PRO A 191 -14.72 -2.10 19.57
CA PRO A 191 -14.78 -3.52 19.90
C PRO A 191 -16.12 -4.16 19.54
N LEU A 192 -16.55 -4.04 18.28
CA LEU A 192 -17.82 -4.56 17.75
C LEU A 192 -17.58 -5.34 16.45
N LEU A 193 -18.39 -6.37 16.25
CA LEU A 193 -18.54 -7.05 14.95
C LEU A 193 -19.62 -6.34 14.13
N LEU A 194 -19.38 -6.14 12.84
CA LEU A 194 -20.33 -5.47 11.94
C LEU A 194 -21.64 -6.28 11.85
N SER A 195 -22.76 -5.62 12.11
CA SER A 195 -24.12 -6.18 12.03
C SER A 195 -25.13 -5.09 11.65
N GLU A 196 -26.36 -5.49 11.31
CA GLU A 196 -27.44 -4.53 11.05
C GLU A 196 -27.77 -3.69 12.29
N GLU A 197 -27.70 -4.29 13.49
CA GLU A 197 -28.08 -3.64 14.75
C GLU A 197 -27.13 -2.50 15.14
N ASN A 198 -25.86 -2.58 14.76
CA ASN A 198 -24.83 -1.62 15.13
C ASN A 198 -24.27 -0.83 13.94
N ILE A 199 -24.92 -0.87 12.78
CA ILE A 199 -24.48 -0.15 11.57
C ILE A 199 -24.29 1.36 11.82
N ASN A 200 -25.10 1.94 12.72
CA ASN A 200 -24.98 3.36 13.10
C ASN A 200 -23.70 3.66 13.89
N ASP A 201 -23.23 2.73 14.72
CA ASP A 201 -21.95 2.86 15.43
C ASP A 201 -20.80 2.84 14.42
N PHE A 202 -20.86 1.94 13.43
CA PHE A 202 -19.89 1.88 12.34
C PHE A 202 -19.91 3.14 11.47
N ASN A 203 -21.10 3.65 11.12
CA ASN A 203 -21.25 4.92 10.40
C ASN A 203 -20.59 6.07 11.17
N SER A 204 -20.91 6.21 12.46
CA SER A 204 -20.35 7.26 13.31
C SER A 204 -18.83 7.15 13.40
N PHE A 205 -18.32 5.94 13.67
CA PHE A 205 -16.90 5.68 13.86
C PHE A 205 -16.10 5.89 12.56
N PHE A 206 -16.53 5.31 11.44
CA PHE A 206 -15.76 5.34 10.19
C PHE A 206 -16.04 6.55 9.28
N SER A 207 -17.01 7.42 9.59
CA SER A 207 -17.43 8.57 8.75
C SER A 207 -16.31 9.54 8.32
N ARG A 208 -15.19 9.55 9.04
CA ARG A 208 -14.03 10.41 8.77
C ARG A 208 -12.86 9.72 8.07
N CYS A 209 -13.02 8.45 7.69
CA CYS A 209 -11.95 7.72 7.02
C CYS A 209 -11.79 8.16 5.56
N ASP A 210 -10.55 8.25 5.09
CA ASP A 210 -10.23 8.49 3.69
C ASP A 210 -10.45 7.23 2.84
N ILE A 211 -10.28 6.05 3.47
CA ILE A 211 -10.48 4.73 2.88
C ILE A 211 -10.72 3.71 3.99
N ILE A 212 -11.51 2.68 3.68
CA ILE A 212 -11.77 1.56 4.58
C ILE A 212 -11.27 0.26 3.95
N VAL A 213 -10.59 -0.55 4.75
CA VAL A 213 -10.23 -1.92 4.42
C VAL A 213 -11.26 -2.85 5.04
N LEU A 214 -11.93 -3.63 4.18
CA LEU A 214 -12.86 -4.66 4.59
C LEU A 214 -12.16 -6.03 4.58
N SER A 215 -11.88 -6.55 5.77
CA SER A 215 -11.28 -7.87 5.99
C SER A 215 -12.04 -8.71 7.02
N ALA A 216 -13.36 -8.56 7.02
CA ALA A 216 -14.28 -9.28 7.90
C ALA A 216 -15.11 -10.31 7.13
N ASP A 217 -15.48 -11.39 7.81
CA ASP A 217 -16.15 -12.56 7.22
C ASP A 217 -17.66 -12.72 7.52
N PRO A 218 -18.48 -11.70 7.87
CA PRO A 218 -19.90 -11.96 8.05
C PRO A 218 -20.53 -12.40 6.73
N GLY A 219 -21.47 -13.33 6.79
CA GLY A 219 -22.14 -13.82 5.58
C GLY A 219 -22.68 -12.66 4.74
N ASN A 220 -23.36 -11.69 5.33
CA ASN A 220 -23.94 -10.53 4.64
C ASN A 220 -23.00 -9.31 4.55
N VAL A 221 -21.67 -9.48 4.54
CA VAL A 221 -20.73 -8.35 4.59
C VAL A 221 -20.93 -7.32 3.48
N PHE A 222 -21.22 -7.76 2.24
CA PHE A 222 -21.43 -6.83 1.11
C PHE A 222 -22.75 -6.07 1.20
N GLU A 223 -23.78 -6.64 1.84
CA GLU A 223 -25.03 -5.94 2.13
C GLU A 223 -24.80 -4.83 3.15
N LEU A 224 -24.15 -5.15 4.27
CA LEU A 224 -23.86 -4.19 5.34
C LEU A 224 -22.96 -3.06 4.86
N ILE A 225 -21.96 -3.37 4.03
CA ILE A 225 -21.10 -2.36 3.41
C ILE A 225 -21.85 -1.52 2.38
N SER A 226 -22.79 -2.11 1.64
CA SER A 226 -23.67 -1.33 0.77
C SER A 226 -24.49 -0.31 1.58
N MET A 227 -25.05 -0.71 2.73
CA MET A 227 -25.78 0.21 3.61
C MET A 227 -24.86 1.31 4.16
N PHE A 228 -23.64 0.96 4.53
CA PHE A 228 -22.63 1.93 4.94
C PHE A 228 -22.31 2.95 3.82
N HIS A 229 -22.18 2.50 2.58
CA HIS A 229 -21.95 3.36 1.41
C HIS A 229 -23.12 4.29 1.08
N GLU A 230 -24.37 3.87 1.36
CA GLU A 230 -25.54 4.75 1.17
C GLU A 230 -25.45 6.00 2.07
N CYS A 231 -24.83 5.88 3.24
CA CYS A 231 -24.62 7.00 4.18
C CYS A 231 -23.29 7.73 3.98
N ASN A 232 -22.27 7.06 3.44
CA ASN A 232 -20.90 7.58 3.36
C ASN A 232 -20.29 7.33 1.97
N ASN A 233 -19.76 8.36 1.32
CA ASN A 233 -19.04 8.19 0.06
C ASN A 233 -17.54 7.89 0.28
N ILE A 234 -17.24 6.91 1.15
CA ILE A 234 -15.88 6.51 1.49
C ILE A 234 -15.51 5.29 0.64
N PRO A 235 -14.36 5.28 -0.05
CA PRO A 235 -13.88 4.10 -0.75
C PRO A 235 -13.63 2.94 0.22
N VAL A 236 -14.07 1.74 -0.17
CA VAL A 236 -13.81 0.48 0.53
C VAL A 236 -13.03 -0.45 -0.39
N ILE A 237 -11.92 -1.00 0.11
CA ILE A 237 -11.16 -2.08 -0.52
C ILE A 237 -11.37 -3.38 0.27
N ASN A 238 -11.74 -4.46 -0.42
CA ASN A 238 -11.92 -5.77 0.20
C ASN A 238 -10.62 -6.59 0.19
N ALA A 239 -10.35 -7.35 1.25
CA ALA A 239 -9.25 -8.30 1.33
C ALA A 239 -9.69 -9.55 2.10
N GLY A 240 -9.36 -10.75 1.61
CA GLY A 240 -9.92 -11.98 2.16
C GLY A 240 -9.40 -13.24 1.48
N TYR A 241 -10.25 -14.28 1.49
CA TYR A 241 -10.02 -15.52 0.75
C TYR A 241 -11.27 -16.00 0.03
N LEU A 242 -11.06 -16.74 -1.05
CA LEU A 242 -12.08 -17.54 -1.71
C LEU A 242 -11.60 -18.99 -1.74
N GLY A 243 -12.10 -19.81 -0.82
CA GLY A 243 -11.57 -21.15 -0.58
C GLY A 243 -10.10 -21.09 -0.19
N ARG A 244 -9.21 -21.58 -1.06
CA ARG A 244 -7.74 -21.52 -0.88
C ARG A 244 -7.06 -20.33 -1.56
N LEU A 245 -7.81 -19.53 -2.34
CA LEU A 245 -7.25 -18.39 -3.07
C LEU A 245 -7.23 -17.14 -2.18
N GLY A 246 -6.16 -16.37 -2.24
CA GLY A 246 -6.13 -15.04 -1.65
C GLY A 246 -6.86 -14.05 -2.55
N LEU A 247 -7.55 -13.07 -1.97
CA LEU A 247 -8.20 -12.00 -2.73
C LEU A 247 -7.84 -10.60 -2.22
N VAL A 248 -7.65 -9.68 -3.16
CA VAL A 248 -7.55 -8.24 -2.91
C VAL A 248 -8.45 -7.52 -3.91
N GLY A 249 -9.21 -6.55 -3.42
CA GLY A 249 -10.22 -5.86 -4.18
C GLY A 249 -11.57 -6.60 -4.27
N PRO A 250 -12.58 -5.92 -4.84
CA PRO A 250 -12.45 -4.64 -5.50
C PRO A 250 -12.28 -3.48 -4.52
N MET A 251 -11.70 -2.38 -5.01
CA MET A 251 -11.86 -1.06 -4.41
C MET A 251 -13.05 -0.39 -5.08
N MET A 252 -14.05 0.00 -4.30
CA MET A 252 -15.30 0.63 -4.77
C MET A 252 -15.74 1.70 -3.78
N ASN A 253 -16.49 2.68 -4.27
CA ASN A 253 -17.14 3.72 -3.48
C ASN A 253 -18.66 3.70 -3.75
N ALA A 254 -19.41 4.66 -3.20
CA ALA A 254 -20.87 4.71 -3.34
C ALA A 254 -21.33 4.97 -4.79
N THR A 255 -20.46 5.48 -5.67
CA THR A 255 -20.79 5.78 -7.07
C THR A 255 -20.33 4.71 -8.06
N SER A 256 -19.61 3.69 -7.58
CA SER A 256 -19.10 2.60 -8.42
C SER A 256 -20.24 1.79 -9.03
N LYS A 257 -20.07 1.38 -10.29
CA LYS A 257 -21.02 0.52 -11.01
C LYS A 257 -20.25 -0.57 -11.76
N PRO A 258 -20.38 -1.86 -11.37
CA PRO A 258 -21.17 -2.34 -10.24
C PRO A 258 -20.63 -1.86 -8.88
N GLY A 259 -21.54 -1.72 -7.91
CA GLY A 259 -21.19 -1.47 -6.51
C GLY A 259 -21.34 -2.74 -5.65
N PHE A 260 -21.04 -2.63 -4.35
CA PHE A 260 -21.15 -3.77 -3.41
C PHE A 260 -22.56 -4.38 -3.34
N LYS A 261 -23.61 -3.57 -3.57
CA LYS A 261 -24.99 -4.06 -3.65
C LYS A 261 -25.20 -5.03 -4.81
N ASP A 262 -24.68 -4.69 -5.99
CA ASP A 262 -24.80 -5.53 -7.18
C ASP A 262 -24.05 -6.85 -6.98
N LEU A 263 -22.86 -6.78 -6.35
CA LEU A 263 -22.09 -7.97 -5.98
C LEU A 263 -22.80 -8.85 -4.95
N TYR A 264 -23.47 -8.22 -3.96
CA TYR A 264 -24.27 -8.94 -2.97
C TYR A 264 -25.46 -9.66 -3.60
N ILE A 265 -26.24 -8.97 -4.44
CA ILE A 265 -27.41 -9.54 -5.12
C ILE A 265 -26.98 -10.76 -5.93
N ARG A 266 -25.88 -10.64 -6.67
CA ARG A 266 -25.32 -11.75 -7.44
C ARG A 266 -24.90 -12.93 -6.57
N ASP A 267 -24.21 -12.70 -5.44
CA ASP A 267 -23.87 -13.79 -4.50
C ASP A 267 -25.12 -14.46 -3.93
N CYS A 268 -26.17 -13.69 -3.62
CA CYS A 268 -27.45 -14.24 -3.18
C CYS A 268 -28.10 -15.13 -4.25
N GLU A 269 -28.13 -14.68 -5.50
CA GLU A 269 -28.68 -15.44 -6.62
C GLU A 269 -27.88 -16.72 -6.90
N GLU A 270 -26.54 -16.62 -6.93
CA GLU A 270 -25.67 -17.74 -7.23
C GLU A 270 -25.58 -18.74 -6.06
N ASN A 271 -25.56 -18.29 -4.80
CA ASN A 271 -25.15 -19.12 -3.65
C ASN A 271 -26.20 -19.28 -2.54
N ARG A 272 -27.24 -18.44 -2.44
CA ARG A 272 -28.20 -18.50 -1.32
C ARG A 272 -29.60 -18.92 -1.72
N ASN A 273 -30.09 -18.51 -2.88
CA ASN A 273 -31.45 -18.81 -3.30
C ASN A 273 -31.67 -20.31 -3.46
N GLY A 274 -32.51 -20.88 -2.57
CA GLY A 274 -32.88 -22.30 -2.58
C GLY A 274 -31.80 -23.28 -2.12
N LYS A 275 -30.68 -22.79 -1.55
CA LYS A 275 -29.56 -23.64 -1.10
C LYS A 275 -29.53 -23.73 0.44
N VAL A 276 -29.42 -24.95 0.97
CA VAL A 276 -29.27 -25.22 2.41
C VAL A 276 -27.82 -25.59 2.71
N CYS A 277 -27.21 -24.95 3.71
CA CYS A 277 -25.88 -25.34 4.17
C CYS A 277 -25.92 -26.74 4.81
N LEU A 278 -25.32 -27.73 4.12
CA LEU A 278 -25.20 -29.10 4.62
C LEU A 278 -24.00 -29.24 5.58
N ASN A 279 -22.87 -28.60 5.26
CA ASN A 279 -21.66 -28.68 6.08
C ASN A 279 -21.65 -27.61 7.19
N ARG A 280 -22.38 -27.89 8.27
CA ARG A 280 -22.49 -26.98 9.43
C ARG A 280 -21.19 -26.81 10.23
N ARG A 281 -20.16 -27.61 9.95
CA ARG A 281 -18.83 -27.52 10.57
C ARG A 281 -17.79 -26.95 9.60
N TYR A 282 -18.23 -26.41 8.47
CA TYR A 282 -17.31 -25.76 7.54
C TYR A 282 -16.57 -24.62 8.26
N GLN A 283 -15.26 -24.61 8.08
CA GLN A 283 -14.38 -23.55 8.53
C GLN A 283 -13.46 -23.18 7.36
N ALA A 284 -13.31 -21.89 7.10
CA ALA A 284 -12.42 -21.43 6.04
C ALA A 284 -10.97 -21.85 6.36
N PRO A 285 -10.23 -22.41 5.39
CA PRO A 285 -8.86 -22.88 5.59
C PRO A 285 -7.88 -21.70 5.59
N SER A 286 -7.87 -20.92 6.67
CA SER A 286 -6.95 -19.78 6.80
C SER A 286 -5.51 -20.25 6.92
N TYR A 287 -4.60 -19.62 6.17
CA TYR A 287 -3.20 -20.00 6.06
C TYR A 287 -2.29 -18.78 6.18
N GLY A 288 -1.50 -18.73 7.27
CA GLY A 288 -0.68 -17.57 7.65
C GLY A 288 0.07 -16.89 6.49
N PRO A 289 0.92 -17.60 5.72
CA PRO A 289 1.65 -17.01 4.60
C PRO A 289 0.75 -16.35 3.54
N LEU A 290 -0.42 -16.93 3.24
CA LEU A 290 -1.37 -16.31 2.32
C LEU A 290 -2.03 -15.07 2.95
N ASN A 291 -2.24 -15.06 4.28
CA ASN A 291 -2.62 -13.84 5.01
C ASN A 291 -1.61 -12.71 4.81
N TYR A 292 -0.31 -13.00 4.92
CA TYR A 292 0.71 -11.99 4.64
C TYR A 292 0.68 -11.51 3.20
N LEU A 293 0.55 -12.42 2.23
CA LEU A 293 0.52 -12.03 0.82
C LEU A 293 -0.65 -11.11 0.49
N VAL A 294 -1.85 -11.46 0.96
CA VAL A 294 -3.07 -10.65 0.81
C VAL A 294 -2.92 -9.30 1.54
N ALA A 295 -2.44 -9.32 2.78
CA ALA A 295 -2.24 -8.11 3.58
C ALA A 295 -1.22 -7.17 2.91
N SER A 296 -0.08 -7.69 2.46
CA SER A 296 0.96 -6.90 1.79
C SER A 296 0.45 -6.22 0.53
N ILE A 297 -0.27 -6.94 -0.33
CA ILE A 297 -0.81 -6.37 -1.57
C ILE A 297 -1.91 -5.35 -1.25
N CYS A 298 -2.82 -5.65 -0.32
CA CYS A 298 -3.87 -4.71 0.07
C CYS A 298 -3.29 -3.43 0.71
N SER A 299 -2.31 -3.54 1.62
CA SER A 299 -1.63 -2.39 2.20
C SER A 299 -0.94 -1.55 1.12
N HIS A 300 -0.30 -2.20 0.14
CA HIS A 300 0.32 -1.49 -0.97
C HIS A 300 -0.71 -0.73 -1.83
N GLU A 301 -1.87 -1.33 -2.12
CA GLU A 301 -2.95 -0.64 -2.85
C GLU A 301 -3.52 0.55 -2.06
N VAL A 302 -3.66 0.42 -0.73
CA VAL A 302 -4.07 1.54 0.14
C VAL A 302 -3.03 2.66 0.12
N ILE A 303 -1.74 2.32 0.27
CA ILE A 303 -0.64 3.30 0.24
C ILE A 303 -0.58 4.01 -1.12
N ARG A 304 -0.68 3.25 -2.22
CA ARG A 304 -0.74 3.81 -3.58
C ARG A 304 -1.93 4.76 -3.73
N TYR A 305 -3.11 4.35 -3.27
CA TYR A 305 -4.30 5.18 -3.35
C TYR A 305 -4.14 6.50 -2.59
N LEU A 306 -3.66 6.44 -1.35
CA LEU A 306 -3.45 7.64 -0.53
C LEU A 306 -2.37 8.56 -1.11
N SER A 307 -1.30 8.00 -1.68
CA SER A 307 -0.17 8.78 -2.20
C SER A 307 -0.38 9.35 -3.60
N THR A 308 -1.21 8.70 -4.44
CA THR A 308 -1.32 9.04 -5.88
C THR A 308 -2.75 9.27 -6.35
N GLY A 309 -3.76 8.90 -5.56
CA GLY A 309 -5.16 8.82 -5.98
C GLY A 309 -5.49 7.65 -6.90
N SER A 310 -4.50 6.83 -7.28
CA SER A 310 -4.67 5.70 -8.20
C SER A 310 -4.60 4.34 -7.50
N ASN A 311 -5.20 3.32 -8.10
CA ASN A 311 -5.12 1.93 -7.63
C ASN A 311 -5.30 0.95 -8.80
N CYS A 312 -4.89 -0.30 -8.62
CA CYS A 312 -4.98 -1.36 -9.64
C CYS A 312 -6.22 -2.25 -9.51
N VAL A 313 -6.96 -2.13 -8.41
CA VAL A 313 -8.09 -3.00 -8.05
C VAL A 313 -9.45 -2.27 -8.10
N CYS A 314 -9.51 -1.12 -8.76
CA CYS A 314 -10.74 -0.35 -8.96
C CYS A 314 -11.69 -1.19 -9.80
N SER A 315 -12.87 -1.51 -9.27
CA SER A 315 -13.83 -2.43 -9.88
C SER A 315 -13.24 -3.80 -10.27
N LYS A 316 -12.09 -4.20 -9.71
CA LYS A 316 -11.38 -5.44 -10.06
C LYS A 316 -10.99 -6.23 -8.84
N ARG A 317 -11.17 -7.55 -8.89
CA ARG A 317 -10.67 -8.47 -7.87
C ARG A 317 -9.43 -9.18 -8.36
N LEU A 318 -8.35 -8.99 -7.62
CA LEU A 318 -7.15 -9.81 -7.72
C LEU A 318 -7.37 -11.13 -6.99
N LEU A 319 -7.09 -12.24 -7.65
CA LEU A 319 -7.05 -13.57 -7.05
C LEU A 319 -5.63 -14.12 -7.16
N ILE A 320 -5.17 -14.72 -6.06
CA ILE A 320 -3.82 -15.25 -5.95
C ILE A 320 -3.90 -16.72 -5.57
N ASN A 321 -3.34 -17.57 -6.42
CA ASN A 321 -3.27 -19.00 -6.19
C ASN A 321 -1.96 -19.35 -5.44
N PRO A 322 -2.01 -19.78 -4.17
CA PRO A 322 -0.78 -20.10 -3.41
C PRO A 322 -0.03 -21.34 -3.91
N ASP A 323 -0.66 -22.20 -4.73
CA ASP A 323 -0.07 -23.47 -5.15
C ASP A 323 0.91 -23.28 -6.32
N ASN A 324 0.69 -22.25 -7.13
CA ASN A 324 1.48 -22.00 -8.35
C ASN A 324 1.79 -20.52 -8.61
N TYR A 325 1.32 -19.62 -7.73
CA TYR A 325 1.43 -18.16 -7.86
C TYR A 325 0.78 -17.55 -9.11
N ASP A 326 -0.17 -18.26 -9.72
CA ASP A 326 -1.00 -17.66 -10.76
C ASP A 326 -1.82 -16.51 -10.17
N VAL A 327 -1.85 -15.42 -10.93
CA VAL A 327 -2.55 -14.19 -10.58
C VAL A 327 -3.64 -13.94 -11.61
N LEU A 328 -4.88 -13.79 -11.15
CA LEU A 328 -6.04 -13.55 -12.01
C LEU A 328 -6.69 -12.24 -11.61
N PHE A 329 -7.03 -11.41 -12.60
CA PHE A 329 -7.86 -10.23 -12.41
C PHE A 329 -9.27 -10.53 -12.92
N TYR A 330 -10.23 -10.46 -12.01
CA TYR A 330 -11.64 -10.45 -12.34
C TYR A 330 -12.12 -9.01 -12.45
N ASP A 331 -12.60 -8.62 -13.63
CA ASP A 331 -13.07 -7.27 -13.92
C ASP A 331 -14.59 -7.23 -13.82
N TYR A 332 -15.11 -6.59 -12.77
CA TYR A 332 -16.55 -6.57 -12.51
C TYR A 332 -17.32 -5.72 -13.52
N GLU A 333 -16.69 -4.73 -14.16
CA GLU A 333 -17.34 -3.91 -15.19
C GLU A 333 -17.56 -4.72 -16.46
N LYS A 334 -16.60 -5.58 -16.83
CA LYS A 334 -16.71 -6.44 -18.03
C LYS A 334 -17.59 -7.66 -17.85
N ALA A 335 -17.79 -8.08 -16.60
CA ALA A 335 -18.57 -9.27 -16.30
C ALA A 335 -20.08 -9.07 -16.42
N ILE A 336 -20.58 -7.84 -16.34
CA ILE A 336 -22.03 -7.57 -16.44
C ILE A 336 -22.53 -7.75 -17.88
N ASP A 337 -21.68 -7.56 -18.89
CA ASP A 337 -22.06 -7.71 -20.30
C ASP A 337 -22.08 -9.18 -20.78
N ASN A 338 -21.60 -10.12 -19.96
CA ASN A 338 -21.59 -11.53 -20.32
C ASN A 338 -22.25 -12.33 -19.19
N ASP A 339 -23.50 -12.75 -19.39
CA ASP A 339 -24.26 -13.74 -18.61
C ASP A 339 -23.58 -15.14 -18.54
N LYS A 340 -22.25 -15.20 -18.43
CA LYS A 340 -21.44 -16.41 -18.46
C LYS A 340 -20.33 -16.33 -17.42
N LEU A 341 -20.54 -17.05 -16.33
CA LEU A 341 -19.51 -17.90 -15.74
C LEU A 341 -19.78 -19.35 -16.16
#